data_AF-H1KCH0-F1
#
_entry.id   AF-H1KCH0-F1
#
_cell.length_a   1.000
_cell.length_b   1.000
_cell.length_c   1.000
_cell.angle_alpha   90.00
_cell.angle_beta   90.00
_cell.angle_gamma   90.00
#
_symmetry.space_group_name_H-M   'P 1'
#
loop_
_entity.id
_entity.type
_entity.pdbx_description
1 polymer ?
#
loop_
_entity_poly.entity_id
_entity_poly.type
_entity_poly.pdbx_seq_one_letter_code
_entity_poly.pdbx_strand_id
1 'polypeptide(L)'
;MGETLGIGGHQRPRKERTDTWLTPPGIVRALGPFDLDPCAAPDPKPWATAATHYTWPAQDGLLLPWYGRVWLNPPYGRALGTWLAKMARHGCGTAFTFARTETKAFFDHVWNEADAILFLKGRVSFHHQDGSPARNGGAPSVLIAFGADDVERLMESGIEGKLLALKRPVMIHLALRQDPPMPAWREVVVQAIRSLGGRASLRALYEALEDHPKAKANGRHWQAKVRQTAAVVAQRVDTGQYALAV
;
A
#
# COMPACT_ATOMS: atom_id res chain seq x y z
N MET A 1 -4.27 2.26 -46.50
CA MET A 1 -3.75 1.21 -45.59
C MET A 1 -2.50 1.77 -44.93
N GLY A 2 -2.63 2.31 -43.71
CA GLY A 2 -1.54 2.96 -42.97
C GLY A 2 -1.27 2.17 -41.70
N GLU A 3 -0.01 1.81 -41.51
CA GLU A 3 0.51 0.80 -40.59
C GLU A 3 0.15 1.04 -39.12
N THR A 4 -0.40 0.01 -38.48
CA THR A 4 -0.63 -0.05 -37.04
C THR A 4 0.72 -0.22 -36.33
N LEU A 5 1.33 0.89 -35.92
CA LEU A 5 2.59 0.86 -35.16
C LEU A 5 2.36 0.29 -33.75
N GLY A 6 3.11 -0.76 -33.41
CA GLY A 6 3.03 -1.47 -32.13
C GLY A 6 3.57 -0.69 -30.92
N ILE A 7 3.46 -1.33 -29.76
CA ILE A 7 3.58 -0.83 -28.36
C ILE A 7 4.89 -0.07 -28.02
N GLY A 8 5.85 0.05 -28.94
CA GLY A 8 7.11 0.79 -28.75
C GLY A 8 7.25 2.12 -29.52
N GLY A 9 6.27 2.50 -30.35
CA GLY A 9 6.39 3.62 -31.30
C GLY A 9 6.44 5.04 -30.72
N HIS A 10 6.51 5.22 -29.40
CA HIS A 10 6.48 6.53 -28.75
C HIS A 10 7.79 6.94 -28.06
N GLN A 11 8.90 6.24 -28.32
CA GLN A 11 10.21 6.55 -27.73
C GLN A 11 11.22 7.11 -28.74
N ARG A 12 10.84 8.12 -29.52
CA ARG A 12 11.82 9.03 -30.14
C ARG A 12 11.62 10.41 -29.54
N PRO A 13 12.59 10.99 -28.81
CA PRO A 13 12.47 12.36 -28.36
C PRO A 13 12.55 13.25 -29.59
N ARG A 14 11.41 13.84 -29.98
CA ARG A 14 11.42 14.98 -30.89
C ARG A 14 12.03 16.13 -30.08
N LYS A 15 13.19 16.61 -30.52
CA LYS A 15 14.16 17.46 -29.81
C LYS A 15 13.63 18.84 -29.33
N GLU A 16 12.33 19.08 -29.31
CA GLU A 16 11.73 20.43 -29.23
C GLU A 16 10.41 20.52 -28.40
N ARG A 17 10.03 19.50 -27.62
CA ARG A 17 8.91 19.64 -26.65
C ARG A 17 9.44 19.44 -25.24
N THR A 18 9.12 20.35 -24.32
CA THR A 18 9.45 20.26 -22.91
C THR A 18 8.85 18.97 -22.32
N ASP A 19 9.71 17.99 -21.99
CA ASP A 19 9.35 16.68 -21.43
C ASP A 19 8.92 16.75 -19.94
N THR A 20 8.43 17.90 -19.49
CA THR A 20 8.01 18.14 -18.11
C THR A 20 6.58 17.65 -17.91
N TRP A 21 6.43 16.58 -17.12
CA TRP A 21 5.13 15.99 -16.77
C TRP A 21 4.89 16.12 -15.27
N LEU A 22 3.85 16.86 -14.88
CA LEU A 22 3.49 17.04 -13.48
C LEU A 22 2.65 15.86 -12.98
N THR A 23 2.98 15.36 -11.79
CA THR A 23 2.16 14.37 -11.09
C THR A 23 0.78 14.97 -10.80
N PRO A 24 -0.33 14.23 -11.02
CA PRO A 24 -1.64 14.65 -10.57
C PRO A 24 -1.64 15.01 -9.09
N PRO A 25 -2.20 16.17 -8.72
CA PRO A 25 -2.08 16.67 -7.35
C PRO A 25 -2.82 15.78 -6.34
N GLY A 26 -3.82 15.01 -6.79
CA GLY A 26 -4.51 14.02 -5.96
C GLY A 26 -3.58 12.93 -5.41
N ILE A 27 -2.61 12.46 -6.21
CA ILE A 27 -1.64 11.44 -5.78
C ILE A 27 -0.72 12.02 -4.70
N VAL A 28 -0.15 13.21 -4.96
CA VAL A 28 0.74 13.89 -4.01
C VAL A 28 0.02 14.17 -2.70
N ARG A 29 -1.21 14.69 -2.73
CA ARG A 29 -1.99 14.99 -1.52
C ARG A 29 -2.36 13.75 -0.72
N ALA A 30 -2.69 12.64 -1.40
CA ALA A 30 -3.05 11.39 -0.74
C ALA A 30 -1.85 10.75 -0.01
N LEU A 31 -0.63 10.99 -0.51
CA LEU A 31 0.57 10.39 0.06
C LEU A 31 1.37 11.33 0.94
N GLY A 32 1.25 12.64 0.77
CA GLY A 32 2.00 13.66 1.50
C GLY A 32 1.61 13.81 2.98
N PRO A 33 2.26 14.71 3.72
CA PRO A 33 3.26 15.67 3.23
C PRO A 33 4.62 15.04 2.91
N PHE A 34 5.40 15.72 2.07
CA PHE A 34 6.79 15.37 1.73
C PHE A 34 7.70 16.57 2.02
N ASP A 35 8.93 16.31 2.44
CA ASP A 35 9.91 17.34 2.77
C ASP A 35 10.67 17.81 1.52
N LEU A 36 11.03 16.88 0.64
CA LEU A 36 11.86 17.16 -0.53
C LEU A 36 11.32 16.48 -1.80
N ASP A 37 11.28 17.23 -2.89
CA ASP A 37 11.23 16.70 -4.25
C ASP A 37 12.54 17.08 -4.98
N PRO A 38 13.44 16.13 -5.22
CA PRO A 38 14.76 16.41 -5.74
C PRO A 38 14.80 16.53 -7.27
N CYS A 39 13.67 16.36 -7.95
CA CYS A 39 13.58 16.43 -9.41
C CYS A 39 12.31 17.13 -9.86
N ALA A 40 11.93 18.17 -9.11
CA ALA A 40 10.72 18.92 -9.36
C ALA A 40 10.77 19.62 -10.71
N ALA A 41 9.59 19.81 -11.31
CA ALA A 41 9.45 20.63 -12.50
C ALA A 41 9.88 22.08 -12.22
N PRO A 42 10.52 22.77 -13.18
CA PRO A 42 10.73 24.21 -13.09
C PRO A 42 9.40 24.96 -13.18
N ASP A 43 9.38 26.22 -12.73
CA ASP A 43 8.19 27.05 -12.82
C ASP A 43 7.78 27.33 -14.29
N PRO A 44 6.47 27.42 -14.59
CA PRO A 44 5.35 27.30 -13.65
C PRO A 44 5.13 25.86 -13.17
N LYS A 45 4.83 25.68 -11.88
CA LYS A 45 4.31 24.44 -11.28
C LYS A 45 3.10 24.80 -10.39
N PRO A 46 1.85 24.61 -10.82
CA PRO A 46 0.70 25.19 -10.13
C PRO A 46 0.43 24.63 -8.72
N TRP A 47 1.06 23.50 -8.38
CA TRP A 47 1.04 22.93 -7.03
C TRP A 47 2.43 22.40 -6.66
N ALA A 48 2.72 22.47 -5.36
CA ALA A 48 3.92 21.88 -4.78
C ALA A 48 3.76 20.37 -4.60
N THR A 49 4.84 19.62 -4.86
CA THR A 49 4.98 18.19 -4.57
C THR A 49 5.54 17.89 -3.17
N ALA A 50 6.26 18.86 -2.58
CA ALA A 50 6.98 18.75 -1.33
C ALA A 50 7.22 20.15 -0.75
N ALA A 51 7.72 20.24 0.49
CA ALA A 51 8.07 21.52 1.12
C ALA A 51 9.28 22.21 0.46
N THR A 52 10.23 21.44 -0.07
CA THR A 52 11.41 21.93 -0.79
C THR A 52 11.56 21.24 -2.15
N HIS A 53 12.03 21.99 -3.15
CA HIS A 53 12.19 21.53 -4.53
C HIS A 53 13.60 21.78 -5.03
N TYR A 54 14.22 20.78 -5.65
CA TYR A 54 15.34 21.00 -6.55
C TYR A 54 14.84 20.97 -7.99
N THR A 55 15.22 21.99 -8.78
CA THR A 55 14.75 22.15 -10.15
C THR A 55 15.91 22.22 -11.14
N TRP A 56 15.87 21.37 -12.16
CA TRP A 56 16.82 21.41 -13.28
C TRP A 56 16.43 22.53 -14.28
N PRO A 57 17.37 23.25 -14.93
CA PRO A 57 18.83 23.05 -14.89
C PRO A 57 19.59 23.78 -13.78
N ALA A 58 18.91 24.56 -12.94
CA ALA A 58 19.58 25.35 -11.90
C ALA A 58 20.20 24.47 -10.80
N GLN A 59 19.56 23.35 -10.48
CA GLN A 59 19.94 22.44 -9.41
C GLN A 59 19.89 20.98 -9.90
N ASP A 60 21.01 20.28 -9.81
CA ASP A 60 21.07 18.84 -10.05
C ASP A 60 20.76 18.08 -8.75
N GLY A 61 19.52 17.62 -8.60
CA GLY A 61 19.12 16.88 -7.41
C GLY A 61 19.80 15.53 -7.20
N LEU A 62 20.47 14.96 -8.22
CA LEU A 62 21.33 13.78 -8.01
C LEU A 62 22.62 14.15 -7.27
N LEU A 63 23.11 15.38 -7.42
CA LEU A 63 24.34 15.86 -6.78
C LEU A 63 24.08 16.56 -5.43
N LEU A 64 22.86 17.02 -5.19
CA LEU A 64 22.48 17.70 -3.95
C LEU A 64 22.11 16.74 -2.81
N PRO A 65 22.26 17.15 -1.52
CA PRO A 65 21.86 16.32 -0.38
C PRO A 65 20.35 16.09 -0.34
N TRP A 66 19.93 14.88 0.02
CA TRP A 66 18.54 14.53 0.30
C TRP A 66 18.31 14.48 1.80
N TYR A 67 17.12 14.87 2.25
CA TYR A 67 16.73 14.87 3.66
C TYR A 67 15.22 14.65 3.78
N GLY A 68 14.80 14.26 4.99
CA GLY A 68 13.38 14.04 5.30
C GLY A 68 12.75 12.98 4.40
N ARG A 69 11.43 13.11 4.21
CA ARG A 69 10.65 12.22 3.35
C ARG A 69 10.61 12.73 1.92
N VAL A 70 11.09 11.91 0.99
CA VAL A 70 11.25 12.29 -0.42
C VAL A 70 10.02 11.91 -1.27
N TRP A 71 9.52 12.85 -2.07
CA TRP A 71 8.69 12.54 -3.24
C TRP A 71 9.59 12.46 -4.47
N LEU A 72 9.56 11.34 -5.19
CA LEU A 72 10.43 11.15 -6.35
C LEU A 72 9.60 10.76 -7.59
N ASN A 73 9.35 11.72 -8.48
CA ASN A 73 8.84 11.47 -9.83
C ASN A 73 9.92 11.86 -10.86
N PRO A 74 10.94 11.01 -11.09
CA PRO A 74 12.14 11.41 -11.81
C PRO A 74 11.89 11.51 -13.31
N PRO A 75 12.69 12.30 -14.05
CA PRO A 75 12.68 12.27 -15.50
C PRO A 75 12.84 10.85 -16.02
N TYR A 76 11.92 10.42 -16.89
CA TYR A 76 11.97 9.09 -17.48
C TYR A 76 13.13 8.98 -18.47
N GLY A 77 13.91 7.90 -18.40
CA GLY A 77 15.00 7.66 -19.34
C GLY A 77 16.19 6.97 -18.72
N ARG A 78 17.37 7.23 -19.28
CA ARG A 78 18.63 6.52 -18.92
C ARG A 78 19.04 6.70 -17.46
N ALA A 79 18.70 7.83 -16.84
CA ALA A 79 19.08 8.13 -15.46
C ALA A 79 18.15 7.53 -14.40
N LEU A 80 17.05 6.87 -14.79
CA LEU A 80 16.04 6.35 -13.85
C LEU A 80 16.66 5.42 -12.79
N GLY A 81 17.60 4.56 -13.19
CA GLY A 81 18.31 3.68 -12.26
C GLY A 81 19.09 4.44 -11.20
N THR A 82 19.75 5.55 -11.55
CA THR A 82 20.50 6.38 -10.60
C THR A 82 19.60 7.04 -9.57
N TRP A 83 18.44 7.55 -9.99
CA TRP A 83 17.43 8.11 -9.09
C TRP A 83 16.90 7.07 -8.09
N LEU A 84 16.52 5.89 -8.59
CA LEU A 84 16.04 4.79 -7.75
C LEU A 84 17.12 4.28 -6.81
N ALA A 85 18.37 4.18 -7.26
CA ALA A 85 19.50 3.79 -6.42
C ALA A 85 19.72 4.80 -5.27
N LYS A 86 19.55 6.11 -5.54
CA LYS A 86 19.66 7.15 -4.51
C LYS A 86 18.47 7.09 -3.54
N MET A 87 17.27 6.84 -4.04
CA MET A 87 16.07 6.61 -3.22
C MET A 87 16.21 5.42 -2.29
N ALA A 88 16.68 4.28 -2.80
CA ALA A 88 16.92 3.07 -2.02
C ALA A 88 17.92 3.31 -0.89
N ARG A 89 19.02 4.02 -1.17
CA ARG A 89 20.00 4.41 -0.13
C ARG A 89 19.45 5.40 0.89
N HIS A 90 18.59 6.33 0.44
CA HIS A 90 17.93 7.30 1.31
C HIS A 90 16.91 6.64 2.24
N GLY A 91 16.16 5.64 1.74
CA GLY A 91 15.34 4.74 2.56
C GLY A 91 14.07 5.37 3.16
N CYS A 92 13.73 6.62 2.80
CA CYS A 92 12.57 7.33 3.34
C CYS A 92 11.84 8.14 2.26
N GLY A 93 10.67 7.66 1.84
CA GLY A 93 9.78 8.37 0.92
C GLY A 93 9.15 7.48 -0.14
N THR A 94 8.50 8.11 -1.12
CA THR A 94 7.79 7.43 -2.20
C THR A 94 8.36 7.81 -3.57
N ALA A 95 8.70 6.81 -4.37
CA ALA A 95 8.99 6.98 -5.78
C ALA A 95 7.77 6.66 -6.66
N PHE A 96 7.62 7.39 -7.74
CA PHE A 96 6.56 7.23 -8.73
C PHE A 96 7.16 7.04 -10.12
N THR A 97 7.09 5.81 -10.65
CA THR A 97 7.73 5.45 -11.92
C THR A 97 6.82 4.60 -12.78
N PHE A 98 7.25 4.30 -14.01
CA PHE A 98 6.60 3.26 -14.81
C PHE A 98 6.89 1.87 -14.24
N ALA A 99 5.88 0.99 -14.32
CA ALA A 99 5.95 -0.39 -13.85
C ALA A 99 6.71 -1.29 -14.85
N ARG A 100 8.00 -1.03 -15.05
CA ARG A 100 8.90 -1.83 -15.89
C ARG A 100 9.59 -2.91 -15.06
N THR A 101 8.79 -3.84 -14.58
CA THR A 101 9.13 -4.82 -13.54
C THR A 101 10.25 -5.78 -13.93
N GLU A 102 10.55 -5.90 -15.22
CA GLU A 102 11.57 -6.78 -15.81
C GLU A 102 12.95 -6.14 -15.91
N THR A 103 13.06 -4.82 -15.77
CA THR A 103 14.32 -4.10 -16.03
C THR A 103 15.32 -4.26 -14.88
N LYS A 104 16.62 -4.21 -15.20
CA LYS A 104 17.70 -4.26 -14.21
C LYS A 104 17.53 -3.23 -13.09
N ALA A 105 17.20 -1.99 -13.44
CA ALA A 105 16.98 -0.93 -12.44
C ALA A 105 15.83 -1.25 -11.49
N PHE A 106 14.75 -1.87 -11.99
CA PHE A 106 13.63 -2.27 -11.16
C PHE A 106 14.00 -3.44 -10.24
N PHE A 107 14.73 -4.45 -10.74
CA PHE A 107 15.25 -5.52 -9.89
C PHE A 107 16.18 -5.00 -8.80
N ASP A 108 17.21 -4.26 -9.19
CA ASP A 108 18.27 -3.84 -8.29
C ASP A 108 17.79 -2.85 -7.22
N HIS A 109 16.80 -2.01 -7.51
CA HIS A 109 16.44 -0.88 -6.63
C HIS A 109 14.97 -0.84 -6.20
N VAL A 110 14.12 -1.71 -6.74
CA VAL A 110 12.71 -1.83 -6.31
C VAL A 110 12.47 -3.20 -5.71
N TRP A 111 12.62 -4.27 -6.47
CA TRP A 111 12.36 -5.63 -5.96
C TRP A 111 13.27 -5.98 -4.77
N ASN A 112 14.54 -5.61 -4.82
CA ASN A 112 15.51 -5.95 -3.78
C ASN A 112 15.48 -4.97 -2.58
N GLU A 113 15.11 -3.72 -2.80
CA GLU A 113 15.38 -2.63 -1.84
C GLU A 113 14.15 -1.92 -1.29
N ALA A 114 13.05 -1.85 -2.05
CA ALA A 114 11.83 -1.19 -1.60
C ALA A 114 11.07 -2.04 -0.57
N ASP A 115 10.21 -1.41 0.23
CA ASP A 115 9.47 -2.06 1.31
C ASP A 115 8.09 -2.54 0.84
N ALA A 116 7.41 -1.73 0.03
CA ALA A 116 6.17 -2.10 -0.65
C ALA A 116 6.02 -1.35 -1.97
N ILE A 117 5.14 -1.86 -2.82
CA ILE A 117 4.72 -1.21 -4.07
C ILE A 117 3.21 -1.23 -4.21
N LEU A 118 2.64 -0.19 -4.81
CA LEU A 118 1.22 -0.08 -5.15
C LEU A 118 1.07 0.03 -6.66
N PHE A 119 0.58 -1.03 -7.29
CA PHE A 119 0.18 -1.02 -8.70
C PHE A 119 -1.16 -0.32 -8.85
N LEU A 120 -1.22 0.74 -9.66
CA LEU A 120 -2.41 1.56 -9.81
C LEU A 120 -3.43 0.91 -10.74
N LYS A 121 -4.72 1.04 -10.42
CA LYS A 121 -5.81 0.65 -11.32
C LYS A 121 -5.99 1.73 -12.39
N GLY A 122 -5.67 1.39 -13.64
CA GLY A 122 -5.79 2.30 -14.78
C GLY A 122 -4.49 3.01 -15.15
N ARG A 123 -4.56 3.91 -16.13
CA ARG A 123 -3.43 4.74 -16.57
C ARG A 123 -3.52 6.12 -15.95
N VAL A 124 -2.41 6.64 -15.47
CA VAL A 124 -2.35 7.97 -14.87
C VAL A 124 -2.30 9.02 -15.98
N SER A 125 -3.20 10.00 -15.92
CA SER A 125 -3.14 11.20 -16.76
C SER A 125 -2.31 12.25 -16.04
N PHE A 126 -1.05 12.42 -16.44
CA PHE A 126 -0.19 13.49 -15.95
C PHE A 126 -0.72 14.86 -16.38
N HIS A 127 -0.13 15.94 -15.84
CA HIS A 127 -0.45 17.30 -16.27
C HIS A 127 0.73 17.93 -16.99
N HIS A 128 0.44 18.85 -17.90
CA HIS A 128 1.43 19.72 -18.49
C HIS A 128 1.96 20.73 -17.46
N GLN A 129 3.04 21.42 -17.79
CA GLN A 129 3.68 22.40 -16.89
C GLN A 129 2.72 23.54 -16.48
N ASP A 130 1.76 23.89 -17.32
CA ASP A 130 0.70 24.86 -16.99
C ASP A 130 -0.42 24.30 -16.08
N GLY A 131 -0.36 23.02 -15.73
CA GLY A 131 -1.36 22.33 -14.92
C GLY A 131 -2.56 21.77 -15.70
N SER A 132 -2.59 21.90 -17.03
CA SER A 132 -3.65 21.28 -17.84
C SER A 132 -3.50 19.76 -17.91
N PRO A 133 -4.59 18.97 -17.90
CA PRO A 133 -4.50 17.52 -17.93
C PRO A 133 -4.01 17.04 -19.30
N ALA A 134 -3.02 16.16 -19.30
CA ALA A 134 -2.58 15.46 -20.50
C ALA A 134 -3.51 14.30 -20.83
N ARG A 135 -3.40 13.77 -22.06
CA ARG A 135 -3.91 12.43 -22.36
C ARG A 135 -3.19 11.40 -21.48
N ASN A 136 -3.88 10.29 -21.22
CA ASN A 136 -3.39 9.21 -20.38
C ASN A 136 -1.93 8.83 -20.72
N GLY A 137 -1.12 8.59 -19.68
CA GLY A 137 0.21 8.06 -19.86
C GLY A 137 0.15 6.70 -20.56
N GLY A 138 0.91 6.52 -21.64
CA GLY A 138 0.90 5.27 -22.41
C GLY A 138 1.39 4.05 -21.62
N ALA A 139 2.14 4.27 -20.54
CA ALA A 139 2.76 3.23 -19.72
C ALA A 139 2.04 3.00 -18.37
N PRO A 140 2.02 1.76 -17.85
CA PRO A 140 1.57 1.49 -16.48
C PRO A 140 2.46 2.22 -15.48
N SER A 141 1.88 2.74 -14.40
CA SER A 141 2.60 3.43 -13.33
C SER A 141 2.51 2.66 -12.02
N VAL A 142 3.51 2.83 -11.16
CA VAL A 142 3.60 2.19 -9.84
C VAL A 142 4.14 3.20 -8.83
N LEU A 143 3.57 3.18 -7.62
CA LEU A 143 4.09 3.89 -6.46
C LEU A 143 4.94 2.92 -5.64
N ILE A 144 6.11 3.35 -5.19
CA ILE A 144 7.12 2.52 -4.55
C ILE A 144 7.48 3.17 -3.22
N ALA A 145 7.23 2.47 -2.11
CA ALA A 145 7.52 2.94 -0.76
C ALA A 145 8.90 2.46 -0.29
N PHE A 146 9.67 3.38 0.27
CA PHE A 146 10.89 3.13 1.03
C PHE A 146 10.68 3.67 2.45
N GLY A 147 10.72 2.79 3.44
CA GLY A 147 10.42 3.06 4.84
C GLY A 147 9.01 2.65 5.24
N ALA A 148 8.84 2.29 6.52
CA ALA A 148 7.56 1.82 7.06
C ALA A 148 6.44 2.87 6.96
N ASP A 149 6.74 4.15 7.24
CA ASP A 149 5.76 5.25 7.13
C ASP A 149 5.18 5.37 5.71
N ASP A 150 6.03 5.24 4.69
CA ASP A 150 5.58 5.26 3.29
C ASP A 150 4.75 4.05 2.91
N VAL A 151 5.02 2.87 3.48
CA VAL A 151 4.15 1.70 3.29
C VAL A 151 2.75 1.99 3.85
N GLU A 152 2.67 2.52 5.07
CA GLU A 152 1.40 2.83 5.72
C GLU A 152 0.61 3.87 4.94
N ARG A 153 1.28 4.90 4.46
CA ARG A 153 0.66 5.93 3.61
C ARG A 153 0.14 5.35 2.30
N LEU A 154 0.86 4.43 1.64
CA LEU A 154 0.33 3.75 0.46
C LEU A 154 -0.94 2.96 0.78
N MET A 155 -0.97 2.25 1.91
CA MET A 155 -2.14 1.47 2.34
C MET A 155 -3.36 2.36 2.61
N GLU A 156 -3.15 3.49 3.29
CA GLU A 156 -4.21 4.37 3.78
C GLU A 156 -4.62 5.43 2.75
N SER A 157 -3.85 5.59 1.67
CA SER A 157 -4.05 6.62 0.64
C SER A 157 -5.42 6.63 -0.05
N GLY A 158 -6.14 5.50 -0.03
CA GLY A 158 -7.38 5.31 -0.81
C GLY A 158 -7.16 5.28 -2.33
N ILE A 159 -5.91 5.27 -2.81
CA ILE A 159 -5.59 5.18 -4.23
C ILE A 159 -5.96 3.78 -4.74
N GLU A 160 -6.84 3.69 -5.75
CA GLU A 160 -7.26 2.41 -6.31
C GLU A 160 -6.08 1.63 -6.90
N GLY A 161 -5.88 0.41 -6.43
CA GLY A 161 -4.76 -0.42 -6.87
C GLY A 161 -4.61 -1.73 -6.10
N LYS A 162 -3.45 -2.36 -6.26
CA LYS A 162 -3.03 -3.54 -5.50
C LYS A 162 -1.66 -3.30 -4.88
N LEU A 163 -1.63 -3.36 -3.54
CA LEU A 163 -0.41 -3.24 -2.76
C LEU A 163 0.27 -4.59 -2.61
N LEU A 164 1.59 -4.63 -2.76
CA LEU A 164 2.43 -5.78 -2.53
C LEU A 164 3.58 -5.39 -1.59
N ALA A 165 3.66 -6.05 -0.44
CA ALA A 165 4.82 -5.96 0.44
C ALA A 165 5.98 -6.78 -0.12
N LEU A 166 7.18 -6.22 -0.09
CA LEU A 166 8.37 -6.83 -0.67
C LEU A 166 9.31 -7.44 0.38
N LYS A 167 9.37 -6.85 1.58
CA LYS A 167 10.21 -7.36 2.68
C LYS A 167 9.42 -8.13 3.72
N ARG A 168 10.04 -9.16 4.31
CA ARG A 168 9.43 -9.99 5.37
C ARG A 168 8.87 -9.18 6.55
N PRO A 169 9.58 -8.19 7.13
CA PRO A 169 9.03 -7.38 8.21
C PRO A 169 7.74 -6.65 7.80
N VAL A 170 7.67 -6.16 6.56
CA VAL A 170 6.48 -5.49 6.02
C VAL A 170 5.33 -6.47 5.85
N MET A 171 5.60 -7.68 5.33
CA MET A 171 4.57 -8.73 5.24
C MET A 171 3.99 -9.10 6.61
N ILE A 172 4.84 -9.21 7.64
CA ILE A 172 4.41 -9.47 9.01
C ILE A 172 3.58 -8.29 9.53
N HIS A 173 4.04 -7.05 9.35
CA HIS A 173 3.30 -5.84 9.72
C HIS A 173 1.89 -5.81 9.11
N LEU A 174 1.79 -6.10 7.80
CA LEU A 174 0.49 -6.19 7.12
C LEU A 174 -0.40 -7.31 7.68
N ALA A 175 0.18 -8.47 7.98
CA ALA A 175 -0.54 -9.61 8.53
C ALA A 175 -1.04 -9.35 9.96
N LEU A 176 -0.30 -8.55 10.75
CA LEU A 176 -0.66 -8.19 12.13
C LEU A 176 -1.58 -6.97 12.23
N ARG A 177 -1.57 -6.06 11.24
CA ARG A 177 -2.48 -4.89 11.16
C ARG A 177 -3.88 -5.21 10.69
N GLN A 178 -4.08 -6.33 10.01
CA GLN A 178 -5.43 -6.88 9.93
C GLN A 178 -5.77 -7.36 11.33
N ASP A 179 -6.79 -6.80 11.97
CA ASP A 179 -7.48 -7.50 13.05
C ASP A 179 -7.62 -8.96 12.57
N PRO A 180 -7.04 -9.94 13.28
CA PRO A 180 -7.03 -11.31 12.79
C PRO A 180 -8.48 -11.66 12.41
N PRO A 181 -8.72 -12.27 11.23
CA PRO A 181 -10.07 -12.48 10.72
C PRO A 181 -10.92 -13.07 11.83
N MET A 182 -12.01 -12.37 12.18
CA MET A 182 -12.76 -12.64 13.41
C MET A 182 -13.05 -14.14 13.54
N PRO A 183 -12.44 -14.85 14.52
CA PRO A 183 -12.33 -16.31 14.52
C PRO A 183 -13.71 -16.95 14.39
N ALA A 184 -13.83 -18.07 13.69
CA ALA A 184 -15.14 -18.71 13.47
C ALA A 184 -15.83 -19.01 14.82
N TRP A 185 -17.17 -19.01 14.86
CA TRP A 185 -17.90 -19.28 16.11
C TRP A 185 -17.48 -20.60 16.77
N ARG A 186 -17.12 -21.62 15.96
CA ARG A 186 -16.57 -22.89 16.43
C ARG A 186 -15.30 -22.70 17.26
N GLU A 187 -14.36 -21.92 16.77
CA GLU A 187 -13.09 -21.67 17.45
C GLU A 187 -13.29 -20.86 18.72
N VAL A 188 -14.09 -19.80 18.66
CA VAL A 188 -14.45 -18.98 19.83
C VAL A 188 -15.06 -19.83 20.95
N VAL A 189 -16.02 -20.69 20.63
CA VAL A 189 -16.69 -21.53 21.63
C VAL A 189 -15.78 -22.64 22.16
N VAL A 190 -14.99 -23.29 21.31
CA VAL A 190 -14.03 -24.31 21.76
C VAL A 190 -12.97 -23.70 22.70
N GLN A 191 -12.43 -22.53 22.36
CA GLN A 191 -11.45 -21.85 23.22
C GLN A 191 -12.06 -21.42 24.55
N ALA A 192 -13.31 -20.93 24.55
CA ALA A 192 -14.02 -20.62 25.79
C ALA A 192 -14.26 -21.86 26.67
N ILE A 193 -14.61 -23.01 26.09
CA ILE A 193 -14.73 -24.25 26.89
C ILE A 193 -13.37 -24.69 27.43
N ARG A 194 -12.28 -24.57 26.65
CA ARG A 194 -10.92 -24.89 27.11
C ARG A 194 -10.46 -23.99 28.25
N SER A 195 -10.65 -22.68 28.13
CA SER A 195 -10.26 -21.74 29.18
C SER A 195 -11.03 -21.94 30.49
N LEU A 196 -12.25 -22.49 30.40
CA LEU A 196 -13.07 -22.91 31.54
C LEU A 196 -12.74 -24.33 32.04
N GLY A 197 -11.60 -24.91 31.65
CA GLY A 197 -11.14 -26.22 32.13
C GLY A 197 -11.70 -27.42 31.35
N GLY A 198 -12.11 -27.22 30.09
CA GLY A 198 -12.58 -28.29 29.20
C GLY A 198 -14.05 -28.70 29.38
N ARG A 199 -14.74 -28.14 30.39
CA ARG A 199 -16.18 -28.31 30.65
C ARG A 199 -16.78 -26.98 31.07
N ALA A 200 -17.89 -26.59 30.45
CA ALA A 200 -18.54 -25.31 30.72
C ALA A 200 -20.08 -25.41 30.66
N SER A 201 -20.76 -24.62 31.50
CA SER A 201 -22.19 -24.36 31.37
C SER A 201 -22.45 -23.25 30.34
N LEU A 202 -23.64 -23.19 29.75
CA LEU A 202 -24.04 -22.09 28.86
C LEU A 202 -23.91 -20.73 29.54
N ARG A 203 -24.22 -20.65 30.84
CA ARG A 203 -24.06 -19.43 31.63
C ARG A 203 -22.60 -18.98 31.68
N ALA A 204 -21.68 -19.89 32.02
CA ALA A 204 -20.24 -19.58 32.06
C ALA A 204 -19.70 -19.22 30.67
N LEU A 205 -20.21 -19.85 29.60
CA LEU A 205 -19.86 -19.47 28.22
C LEU A 205 -20.39 -18.10 27.83
N TYR A 206 -21.56 -17.70 28.34
CA TYR A 206 -22.08 -16.36 28.10
C TYR A 206 -21.23 -15.31 28.85
N GLU A 207 -20.99 -15.53 30.14
CA GLU A 207 -20.15 -14.63 30.96
C GLU A 207 -18.74 -14.47 30.36
N ALA A 208 -18.12 -15.56 29.89
CA ALA A 208 -16.79 -15.52 29.28
C ALA A 208 -16.74 -14.84 27.90
N LEU A 209 -17.86 -14.75 27.17
CA LEU A 209 -17.91 -14.25 25.80
C LEU A 209 -18.66 -12.92 25.65
N GLU A 210 -19.26 -12.38 26.72
CA GLU A 210 -20.06 -11.15 26.68
C GLU A 210 -19.27 -9.98 26.07
N ASP A 211 -18.00 -9.84 26.45
CA ASP A 211 -17.14 -8.77 25.95
C ASP A 211 -16.39 -9.09 24.64
N HIS A 212 -16.52 -10.31 24.11
CA HIS A 212 -15.80 -10.74 22.92
C HIS A 212 -16.26 -9.95 21.68
N PRO A 213 -15.36 -9.46 20.80
CA PRO A 213 -15.73 -8.69 19.61
C PRO A 213 -16.79 -9.38 18.73
N LYS A 214 -16.70 -10.71 18.58
CA LYS A 214 -17.68 -11.53 17.84
C LYS A 214 -19.07 -11.58 18.48
N ALA A 215 -19.16 -11.48 19.81
CA ALA A 215 -20.44 -11.40 20.51
C ALA A 215 -21.05 -10.01 20.35
N LYS A 216 -20.26 -8.94 20.55
CA LYS A 216 -20.68 -7.54 20.32
C LYS A 216 -21.19 -7.33 18.89
N ALA A 217 -20.48 -7.85 17.89
CA ALA A 217 -20.87 -7.74 16.48
C ALA A 217 -22.16 -8.49 16.12
N ASN A 218 -22.51 -9.56 16.84
CA ASN A 218 -23.71 -10.38 16.55
C ASN A 218 -24.96 -9.93 17.36
N GLY A 219 -24.83 -8.87 18.16
CA GLY A 219 -25.92 -8.23 18.89
C GLY A 219 -26.75 -9.22 19.71
N ARG A 220 -28.06 -8.98 19.85
CA ARG A 220 -28.98 -9.80 20.66
C ARG A 220 -29.02 -11.31 20.34
N HIS A 221 -28.43 -11.75 19.23
CA HIS A 221 -28.47 -13.14 18.77
C HIS A 221 -27.23 -13.96 19.16
N TRP A 222 -26.22 -13.33 19.77
CA TRP A 222 -24.93 -13.99 20.04
C TRP A 222 -25.07 -15.20 20.98
N GLN A 223 -25.90 -15.12 22.02
CA GLN A 223 -26.12 -16.23 22.96
C GLN A 223 -26.76 -17.45 22.28
N ALA A 224 -27.73 -17.23 21.37
CA ALA A 224 -28.33 -18.30 20.58
C ALA A 224 -27.27 -18.97 19.68
N LYS A 225 -26.34 -18.19 19.13
CA LYS A 225 -25.25 -18.70 18.30
C LYS A 225 -24.22 -19.49 19.11
N VAL A 226 -23.88 -19.04 20.31
CA VAL A 226 -23.02 -19.78 21.26
C VAL A 226 -23.67 -21.13 21.60
N ARG A 227 -24.96 -21.14 21.97
CA ARG A 227 -25.69 -22.38 22.29
C ARG A 227 -25.73 -23.35 21.12
N GLN A 228 -26.09 -22.87 19.91
CA GLN A 228 -26.09 -23.70 18.70
C GLN A 228 -24.72 -24.30 18.43
N THR A 229 -23.66 -23.50 18.56
CA THR A 229 -22.30 -23.93 18.27
C THR A 229 -21.79 -24.91 19.33
N ALA A 230 -22.04 -24.67 20.61
CA ALA A 230 -21.67 -25.58 21.70
C ALA A 230 -22.25 -26.99 21.50
N ALA A 231 -23.51 -27.07 21.03
CA ALA A 231 -24.15 -28.34 20.71
C ALA A 231 -23.54 -29.09 19.50
N VAL A 232 -22.80 -28.38 18.64
CA VAL A 232 -22.11 -28.97 17.48
C VAL A 232 -20.68 -29.38 17.82
N VAL A 233 -19.99 -28.61 18.67
CA VAL A 233 -18.54 -28.72 18.87
C VAL A 233 -18.13 -29.46 20.14
N ALA A 234 -19.08 -29.76 21.03
CA ALA A 234 -18.84 -30.37 22.33
C ALA A 234 -19.96 -31.35 22.69
N GLN A 235 -19.64 -32.32 23.56
CA GLN A 235 -20.62 -33.28 24.06
C GLN A 235 -21.44 -32.65 25.17
N ARG A 236 -22.76 -32.78 25.09
CA ARG A 236 -23.65 -32.39 26.19
C ARG A 236 -23.54 -33.42 27.31
N VAL A 237 -23.06 -32.99 28.48
CA VAL A 237 -22.88 -33.85 29.66
C VAL A 237 -24.00 -33.67 30.70
N ASP A 238 -24.72 -32.55 30.64
CA ASP A 238 -25.91 -32.28 31.46
C ASP A 238 -26.76 -31.18 30.78
N THR A 239 -27.88 -30.79 31.40
CA THR A 239 -28.73 -29.70 30.94
C THR A 239 -27.98 -28.38 30.90
N GLY A 240 -27.70 -27.91 29.68
CA GLY A 240 -26.94 -26.69 29.44
C GLY A 240 -25.46 -26.79 29.79
N GLN A 241 -24.89 -27.99 29.96
CA GLN A 241 -23.47 -28.21 30.18
C GLN A 241 -22.82 -29.00 29.05
N TYR A 242 -21.64 -28.54 28.63
CA TYR A 242 -20.88 -29.08 27.51
C TYR A 242 -19.43 -29.38 27.92
N ALA A 243 -18.88 -30.47 27.43
CA ALA A 243 -17.48 -30.83 27.60
C ALA A 243 -16.84 -31.16 26.25
N LEU A 244 -15.58 -30.78 26.05
CA LEU A 244 -14.84 -31.20 24.88
C LEU A 244 -14.52 -32.69 25.01
N ALA A 245 -14.58 -33.41 23.89
CA ALA A 245 -14.05 -34.76 23.84
C ALA A 245 -12.54 -34.70 24.15
N VAL A 246 -12.08 -35.59 25.03
CA VAL A 246 -10.65 -35.78 25.35
C VAL A 246 -9.92 -36.33 24.15
#